data_AF-A0A7X8B004-F1
#
_entry.id   AF-A0A7X8B004-F1
#
_cell.length_a   1.000
_cell.length_b   1.000
_cell.length_c   1.000
_cell.angle_alpha   90.00
_cell.angle_beta   90.00
_cell.angle_gamma   90.00
#
_symmetry.space_group_name_H-M   'P 1'
#
loop_
_entity.id
_entity.type
_entity.pdbx_description
1 polymer ?
#
loop_
_entity_poly.entity_id
_entity_poly.type
_entity_poly.pdbx_seq_one_letter_code
_entity_poly.pdbx_strand_id
1 'polypeptide(L)'
;MKRWPVIFALLVLSPCSEAISLDPGYARGTLTAANRTVSLSHSSVMLFGNEEGVLERQELRILLADRPVPEAVLSGPFLQLFEKMVKNGDLQGVLLRLDARRPTGSSVHGTLLLPSQSGGVSLQSFVIEERGGGFQRFEMGNNRVWGQTSWSFKGGPLLSMGYHATFSAPLFRDVVTARHLGKASRGSPQVAAMLAFERVLREGKLEEMERYATKERLEAVKAYMKQVGAEAFLDEIRENIPPEEIRRRGIIGVYVRGKTASVIYREGKDKRVLSMVDENGTWRVD
;
A
#
# COMPACT_ATOMS: atom_id res chain seq x y z
N MET A 1 -74.31 -11.73 -13.05
CA MET A 1 -73.02 -12.23 -13.60
C MET A 1 -71.89 -11.68 -12.73
N LYS A 2 -71.26 -12.51 -11.89
CA LYS A 2 -70.14 -12.13 -11.00
C LYS A 2 -68.83 -12.22 -11.78
N ARG A 3 -68.06 -11.13 -11.87
CA ARG A 3 -66.72 -11.10 -12.48
C ARG A 3 -65.68 -11.20 -11.36
N TRP A 4 -64.81 -12.21 -11.43
CA TRP A 4 -63.62 -12.36 -10.59
C TRP A 4 -62.45 -11.55 -11.16
N PRO A 5 -61.61 -10.90 -10.34
CA PRO A 5 -60.35 -10.34 -10.80
C PRO A 5 -59.27 -11.44 -10.87
N VAL A 6 -58.64 -11.56 -12.03
CA VAL A 6 -57.43 -12.37 -12.25
C VAL A 6 -56.23 -11.56 -11.75
N ILE A 7 -55.57 -12.02 -10.70
CA ILE A 7 -54.31 -11.45 -10.22
C ILE A 7 -53.16 -12.08 -11.01
N PHE A 8 -52.51 -11.30 -11.87
CA PHE A 8 -51.25 -11.66 -12.52
C PHE A 8 -50.10 -11.42 -11.53
N ALA A 9 -49.53 -12.50 -10.98
CA ALA A 9 -48.29 -12.44 -10.24
C ALA A 9 -47.10 -12.40 -11.22
N LEU A 10 -46.50 -11.23 -11.40
CA LEU A 10 -45.21 -11.10 -12.09
C LEU A 10 -44.10 -11.61 -11.15
N LEU A 11 -43.58 -12.80 -11.42
CA LEU A 11 -42.32 -13.28 -10.86
C LEU A 11 -41.17 -12.48 -11.52
N VAL A 12 -40.64 -11.50 -10.78
CA VAL A 12 -39.39 -10.83 -11.13
C VAL A 12 -38.25 -11.78 -10.78
N LEU A 13 -37.76 -12.50 -11.79
CA LEU A 13 -36.49 -13.24 -11.71
C LEU A 13 -35.36 -12.22 -11.61
N SER A 14 -34.92 -11.90 -10.39
CA SER A 14 -33.68 -11.16 -10.17
C SER A 14 -32.53 -11.95 -10.77
N PRO A 15 -31.76 -11.41 -11.73
CA PRO A 15 -30.55 -12.05 -12.20
C PRO A 15 -29.59 -12.15 -11.02
N CYS A 16 -29.38 -13.38 -10.54
CA CYS A 16 -28.31 -13.68 -9.62
C CYS A 16 -27.02 -13.39 -10.38
N SER A 17 -26.40 -12.24 -10.11
CA SER A 17 -25.07 -11.94 -10.62
C SER A 17 -24.15 -13.04 -10.11
N GLU A 18 -23.82 -14.01 -10.96
CA GLU A 18 -22.77 -14.96 -10.67
C GLU A 18 -21.50 -14.14 -10.42
N ALA A 19 -21.11 -14.05 -9.15
CA ALA A 19 -19.80 -13.55 -8.80
C ALA A 19 -18.79 -14.49 -9.45
N ILE A 20 -18.28 -14.11 -10.62
CA ILE A 20 -17.17 -14.79 -11.27
C ILE A 20 -16.02 -14.75 -10.26
N SER A 21 -15.83 -15.85 -9.54
CA SER A 21 -14.72 -16.02 -8.62
C SER A 21 -13.46 -16.05 -9.46
N LEU A 22 -12.80 -14.90 -9.58
CA LEU A 22 -11.47 -14.82 -10.15
C LEU A 22 -10.57 -15.71 -9.31
N ASP A 23 -9.94 -16.71 -9.95
CA ASP A 23 -8.93 -17.55 -9.30
C ASP A 23 -7.90 -16.65 -8.60
N PRO A 24 -7.76 -16.74 -7.25
CA PRO A 24 -7.09 -15.75 -6.40
C PRO A 24 -5.59 -15.58 -6.66
N GLY A 25 -5.02 -16.39 -7.54
CA GLY A 25 -3.62 -16.35 -7.93
C GLY A 25 -2.78 -17.29 -7.07
N TYR A 26 -1.82 -17.93 -7.72
CA TYR A 26 -0.97 -18.93 -7.09
C TYR A 26 0.51 -18.70 -7.40
N ALA A 27 1.37 -19.21 -6.54
CA ALA A 27 2.79 -19.36 -6.79
C ALA A 27 3.20 -20.81 -6.51
N ARG A 28 4.25 -21.28 -7.17
CA ARG A 28 4.91 -22.55 -6.86
C ARG A 28 6.41 -22.31 -6.91
N GLY A 29 7.05 -22.39 -5.77
CA GLY A 29 8.47 -22.12 -5.66
C GLY A 29 8.93 -21.93 -4.24
N THR A 30 10.16 -21.47 -4.08
CA THR A 30 10.71 -21.19 -2.75
C THR A 30 11.51 -19.89 -2.73
N LEU A 31 11.57 -19.31 -1.54
CA LEU A 31 12.46 -18.24 -1.15
C LEU A 31 13.46 -18.81 -0.13
N THR A 32 14.73 -18.56 -0.32
CA THR A 32 15.80 -18.88 0.62
C THR A 32 16.48 -17.59 1.07
N ALA A 33 16.58 -17.37 2.38
CA ALA A 33 17.32 -16.25 2.96
C ALA A 33 17.55 -16.49 4.46
N ALA A 34 18.67 -16.00 4.99
CA ALA A 34 19.03 -16.12 6.41
C ALA A 34 18.91 -17.57 6.94
N ASN A 35 19.42 -18.55 6.17
CA ASN A 35 19.33 -19.99 6.46
C ASN A 35 17.90 -20.55 6.60
N ARG A 36 16.88 -19.82 6.14
CA ARG A 36 15.49 -20.24 6.11
C ARG A 36 15.03 -20.49 4.69
N THR A 37 14.14 -21.46 4.54
CA THR A 37 13.40 -21.69 3.29
C THR A 37 11.93 -21.43 3.54
N VAL A 38 11.33 -20.59 2.71
CA VAL A 38 9.90 -20.25 2.73
C VAL A 38 9.28 -20.80 1.44
N SER A 39 8.21 -21.58 1.57
CA SER A 39 7.42 -22.04 0.42
C SER A 39 6.57 -20.88 -0.10
N LEU A 40 6.64 -20.61 -1.39
CA LEU A 40 5.83 -19.58 -2.05
C LEU A 40 4.64 -20.29 -2.72
N SER A 41 3.44 -20.02 -2.20
CA SER A 41 2.21 -20.71 -2.58
C SER A 41 1.15 -19.77 -3.17
N HIS A 42 1.24 -18.47 -2.89
CA HIS A 42 0.28 -17.47 -3.31
C HIS A 42 0.96 -16.36 -4.12
N SER A 43 0.22 -15.77 -5.05
CA SER A 43 0.67 -14.57 -5.74
C SER A 43 -0.43 -13.53 -5.85
N SER A 44 -0.04 -12.26 -5.78
CA SER A 44 -0.93 -11.12 -6.03
C SER A 44 -0.21 -10.12 -6.91
N VAL A 45 -0.93 -9.54 -7.87
CA VAL A 45 -0.36 -8.59 -8.82
C VAL A 45 -1.21 -7.33 -8.88
N MET A 46 -0.55 -6.18 -8.70
CA MET A 46 -1.19 -4.88 -8.74
C MET A 46 -0.46 -3.94 -9.69
N LEU A 47 -1.22 -3.32 -10.59
CA LEU A 47 -0.78 -2.16 -11.36
C LEU A 47 -1.05 -0.90 -10.54
N PHE A 48 0.01 -0.31 -9.98
CA PHE A 48 -0.07 0.93 -9.23
C PHE A 48 0.03 2.14 -10.17
N GLY A 49 -1.04 2.93 -10.20
CA GLY A 49 -1.05 4.24 -10.85
C GLY A 49 -0.25 5.26 -10.04
N ASN A 50 0.60 6.06 -10.70
CA ASN A 50 1.38 7.13 -10.07
C ASN A 50 0.74 8.51 -10.33
N GLU A 51 -0.58 8.60 -10.23
CA GLU A 51 -1.33 9.84 -10.48
C GLU A 51 -0.98 10.96 -9.49
N GLU A 52 -0.55 10.59 -8.28
CA GLU A 52 -0.07 11.50 -7.24
C GLU A 52 1.25 12.18 -7.64
N GLY A 53 2.03 11.56 -8.54
CA GLY A 53 3.36 12.01 -8.94
C GLY A 53 4.40 11.89 -7.81
N VAL A 54 4.26 10.85 -6.99
CA VAL A 54 5.12 10.56 -5.82
C VAL A 54 6.25 9.62 -6.19
N LEU A 55 5.96 8.64 -7.04
CA LEU A 55 6.96 7.78 -7.64
C LEU A 55 7.48 8.40 -8.94
N GLU A 56 8.53 7.83 -9.51
CA GLU A 56 9.03 8.27 -10.82
C GLU A 56 8.19 7.72 -11.98
N ARG A 57 7.54 6.57 -11.77
CA ARG A 57 6.85 5.80 -12.82
C ARG A 57 5.67 5.01 -12.24
N GLN A 58 4.82 4.52 -13.15
CA GLN A 58 3.83 3.49 -12.80
C GLN A 58 4.55 2.18 -12.51
N GLU A 59 4.07 1.47 -11.50
CA GLU A 59 4.70 0.23 -11.06
C GLU A 59 3.78 -0.97 -11.29
N LEU A 60 4.35 -2.07 -11.77
CA LEU A 60 3.75 -3.39 -11.62
C LEU A 60 4.34 -4.02 -10.35
N ARG A 61 3.47 -4.32 -9.39
CA ARG A 61 3.83 -4.92 -8.10
C ARG A 61 3.41 -6.38 -8.13
N ILE A 62 4.36 -7.28 -7.93
CA ILE A 62 4.14 -8.73 -7.91
C ILE A 62 4.58 -9.24 -6.54
N LEU A 63 3.63 -9.68 -5.74
CA LEU A 63 3.87 -10.33 -4.46
C LEU A 63 3.84 -11.84 -4.64
N LEU A 64 4.91 -12.51 -4.20
CA LEU A 64 4.96 -13.96 -4.07
C LEU A 64 5.07 -14.27 -2.57
N ALA A 65 4.10 -14.98 -2.01
CA ALA A 65 3.93 -15.12 -0.57
C ALA A 65 3.67 -16.56 -0.11
N ASP A 66 3.89 -16.80 1.19
CA ASP A 66 3.62 -18.07 1.86
C ASP A 66 2.13 -18.33 2.11
N ARG A 67 1.29 -17.29 2.03
CA ARG A 67 -0.14 -17.33 2.35
C ARG A 67 -0.95 -16.31 1.53
N PRO A 68 -2.30 -16.40 1.53
CA PRO A 68 -3.13 -15.38 0.91
C PRO A 68 -2.91 -14.00 1.54
N VAL A 69 -2.85 -12.96 0.71
CA VAL A 69 -2.69 -11.57 1.15
C VAL A 69 -3.81 -10.73 0.55
N PRO A 70 -4.54 -9.92 1.35
CA PRO A 70 -5.53 -9.01 0.81
C PRO A 70 -4.91 -8.03 -0.19
N GLU A 71 -5.56 -7.82 -1.33
CA GLU A 71 -5.07 -6.92 -2.39
C GLU A 71 -4.77 -5.51 -1.90
N ALA A 72 -5.57 -5.01 -0.96
CA ALA A 72 -5.42 -3.69 -0.35
C ALA A 72 -4.03 -3.44 0.25
N VAL A 73 -3.31 -4.51 0.62
CA VAL A 73 -1.94 -4.45 1.17
C VAL A 73 -0.92 -3.95 0.12
N LEU A 74 -1.20 -4.13 -1.17
CA LEU A 74 -0.36 -3.67 -2.26
C LEU A 74 -0.74 -2.28 -2.79
N SER A 75 -1.84 -1.69 -2.29
CA SER A 75 -2.36 -0.39 -2.74
C SER A 75 -1.62 0.77 -2.07
N GLY A 76 -1.63 1.92 -2.75
CA GLY A 76 -1.11 3.19 -2.27
C GLY A 76 0.36 3.41 -2.62
N PRO A 77 0.84 4.66 -2.54
CA PRO A 77 2.23 4.98 -2.80
C PRO A 77 3.18 4.40 -1.74
N PHE A 78 2.67 4.12 -0.55
CA PHE A 78 3.41 3.55 0.57
C PHE A 78 2.86 2.19 0.96
N LEU A 79 3.75 1.28 1.33
CA LEU A 79 3.42 -0.11 1.64
C LEU A 79 3.27 -0.33 3.15
N GLN A 80 2.75 0.63 3.91
CA GLN A 80 2.74 0.58 5.39
C GLN A 80 2.02 -0.65 5.96
N LEU A 81 0.83 -0.99 5.44
CA LEU A 81 0.09 -2.21 5.84
C LEU A 81 0.94 -3.47 5.60
N PHE A 82 1.68 -3.48 4.49
CA PHE A 82 2.57 -4.56 4.12
C PHE A 82 3.78 -4.66 5.06
N GLU A 83 4.40 -3.55 5.44
CA GLU A 83 5.50 -3.54 6.43
C GLU A 83 5.03 -4.07 7.79
N LYS A 84 3.82 -3.69 8.22
CA LYS A 84 3.19 -4.17 9.46
C LYS A 84 3.01 -5.68 9.45
N MET A 85 2.45 -6.24 8.37
CA MET A 85 2.27 -7.69 8.26
C MET A 85 3.59 -8.44 8.33
N VAL A 86 4.65 -7.94 7.69
CA VAL A 86 5.98 -8.54 7.76
C VAL A 86 6.55 -8.47 9.18
N LYS A 87 6.42 -7.31 9.85
CA LYS A 87 6.89 -7.12 11.23
C LYS A 87 6.23 -8.10 12.21
N ASN A 88 4.93 -8.34 12.05
CA ASN A 88 4.18 -9.26 12.90
C ASN A 88 4.43 -10.75 12.58
N GLY A 89 5.17 -11.06 11.52
CA GLY A 89 5.32 -12.44 11.02
C GLY A 89 4.08 -12.98 10.31
N ASP A 90 3.13 -12.10 10.01
CA ASP A 90 1.89 -12.41 9.30
C ASP A 90 2.09 -12.52 7.78
N LEU A 91 3.28 -12.17 7.27
CA LEU A 91 3.62 -12.27 5.86
C LEU A 91 5.08 -12.64 5.66
N GLN A 92 5.32 -13.67 4.84
CA GLN A 92 6.65 -14.01 4.34
C GLN A 92 6.65 -14.16 2.83
N GLY A 93 7.74 -13.74 2.17
CA GLY A 93 7.83 -13.81 0.71
C GLY A 93 8.74 -12.77 0.08
N VAL A 94 8.44 -12.40 -1.16
CA VAL A 94 9.16 -11.39 -1.92
C VAL A 94 8.17 -10.52 -2.69
N LEU A 95 8.38 -9.20 -2.63
CA LEU A 95 7.71 -8.24 -3.47
C LEU A 95 8.66 -7.79 -4.58
N LEU A 96 8.22 -7.92 -5.83
CA LEU A 96 8.93 -7.46 -7.01
C LEU A 96 8.19 -6.24 -7.57
N ARG A 97 8.93 -5.16 -7.81
CA ARG A 97 8.44 -3.92 -8.40
C ARG A 97 9.14 -3.67 -9.72
N LEU A 98 8.34 -3.52 -10.78
CA LEU A 98 8.81 -3.35 -12.16
C LEU A 98 8.22 -2.08 -12.75
N ASP A 99 8.88 -1.51 -13.76
CA ASP A 99 8.26 -0.48 -14.60
C ASP A 99 7.12 -1.12 -15.40
N ALA A 100 5.88 -0.67 -15.15
CA ALA A 100 4.71 -1.21 -15.82
C ALA A 100 4.72 -1.02 -17.36
N ARG A 101 5.47 -0.05 -17.87
CA ARG A 101 5.59 0.22 -19.32
C ARG A 101 6.60 -0.68 -20.00
N ARG A 102 7.56 -1.22 -19.24
CA ARG A 102 8.67 -2.06 -19.76
C ARG A 102 8.99 -3.20 -18.78
N PRO A 103 8.01 -4.08 -18.44
CA PRO A 103 8.16 -5.03 -17.35
C PRO A 103 9.30 -6.05 -17.56
N THR A 104 9.72 -6.31 -18.80
CA THR A 104 10.86 -7.20 -19.12
C THR A 104 12.11 -6.45 -19.59
N GLY A 105 12.05 -5.12 -19.68
CA GLY A 105 13.12 -4.27 -20.22
C GLY A 105 13.76 -3.32 -19.20
N SER A 106 13.29 -3.33 -17.96
CA SER A 106 13.81 -2.50 -16.86
C SER A 106 14.41 -3.36 -15.74
N SER A 107 15.19 -2.73 -14.86
CA SER A 107 15.56 -3.34 -13.60
C SER A 107 14.33 -3.66 -12.76
N VAL A 108 14.46 -4.69 -11.91
CA VAL A 108 13.41 -5.11 -10.97
C VAL A 108 13.87 -4.80 -9.56
N HIS A 109 13.04 -4.06 -8.83
CA HIS A 109 13.30 -3.75 -7.43
C HIS A 109 12.62 -4.81 -6.56
N GLY A 110 13.41 -5.67 -5.95
CA GLY A 110 12.94 -6.68 -5.01
C GLY A 110 12.97 -6.19 -3.57
N THR A 111 12.01 -6.64 -2.78
CA THR A 111 12.01 -6.47 -1.32
C THR A 111 11.72 -7.82 -0.67
N LEU A 112 12.66 -8.28 0.13
CA LEU A 112 12.56 -9.49 0.93
C LEU A 112 11.62 -9.26 2.12
N LEU A 113 10.69 -10.19 2.33
CA LEU A 113 9.66 -10.11 3.35
C LEU A 113 9.90 -11.22 4.34
N LEU A 114 10.72 -10.95 5.34
CA LEU A 114 10.95 -11.84 6.46
C LEU A 114 10.88 -11.04 7.76
N PRO A 115 10.24 -11.58 8.81
CA PRO A 115 10.28 -10.96 10.12
C PRO A 115 11.74 -10.92 10.61
N SER A 116 12.16 -9.80 11.21
CA SER A 116 13.47 -9.73 11.84
C SER A 116 13.51 -10.63 13.08
N GLN A 117 14.61 -11.36 13.27
CA GLN A 117 14.83 -12.11 14.50
C GLN A 117 15.07 -11.21 15.72
N SER A 118 15.35 -9.92 15.51
CA SER A 118 15.67 -8.93 16.56
C SER A 118 14.50 -8.00 16.89
N GLY A 119 13.29 -8.27 16.42
CA GLY A 119 12.10 -7.44 16.68
C GLY A 119 11.98 -6.16 15.83
N GLY A 120 12.89 -5.94 14.86
CA GLY A 120 12.79 -4.88 13.84
C GLY A 120 12.03 -5.32 12.58
N VAL A 121 11.92 -4.44 11.59
CA VAL A 121 11.49 -4.83 10.23
C VAL A 121 12.74 -5.07 9.39
N SER A 122 12.92 -6.29 8.86
CA SER A 122 14.03 -6.58 7.93
C SER A 122 13.51 -6.57 6.50
N LEU A 123 13.10 -5.40 6.01
CA LEU A 123 12.82 -5.21 4.57
C LEU A 123 14.14 -5.04 3.85
N GLN A 124 14.76 -6.16 3.46
CA GLN A 124 15.97 -6.10 2.66
C GLN A 124 15.60 -5.84 1.20
N SER A 125 15.91 -4.64 0.71
CA SER A 125 15.71 -4.28 -0.69
C SER A 125 16.91 -4.67 -1.54
N PHE A 126 16.67 -5.11 -2.77
CA PHE A 126 17.69 -5.46 -3.76
C PHE A 126 17.23 -5.06 -5.16
N VAL A 127 18.17 -4.96 -6.09
CA VAL A 127 17.90 -4.64 -7.49
C VAL A 127 18.41 -5.77 -8.37
N ILE A 128 17.58 -6.23 -9.30
CA ILE A 128 17.95 -7.19 -10.33
C ILE A 128 18.13 -6.41 -11.64
N GLU A 129 19.37 -6.32 -12.10
CA GLU A 129 19.75 -5.65 -13.35
C GLU A 129 19.96 -6.63 -14.52
N GLU A 130 19.81 -7.93 -14.26
CA GLU A 130 19.92 -8.97 -15.27
C GLU A 130 18.89 -8.77 -16.40
N ARG A 131 19.25 -9.21 -17.62
CA ARG A 131 18.34 -9.14 -18.77
C ARG A 131 17.02 -9.85 -18.44
N GLY A 132 15.90 -9.17 -18.67
CA GLY A 132 14.59 -9.70 -18.33
C GLY A 132 14.23 -9.62 -16.84
N GLY A 133 15.05 -8.97 -16.00
CA GLY A 133 14.72 -8.73 -14.59
C GLY A 133 14.68 -9.99 -13.72
N GLY A 134 15.38 -11.06 -14.12
CA GLY A 134 15.33 -12.37 -13.46
C GLY A 134 14.16 -13.26 -13.90
N PHE A 135 13.34 -12.82 -14.86
CA PHE A 135 12.25 -13.61 -15.43
C PHE A 135 12.74 -14.46 -16.60
N GLN A 136 12.57 -15.78 -16.52
CA GLN A 136 12.78 -16.69 -17.65
C GLN A 136 11.62 -16.61 -18.65
N ARG A 137 10.40 -16.35 -18.15
CA ARG A 137 9.22 -16.09 -18.96
C ARG A 137 8.30 -15.14 -18.20
N PHE A 138 7.68 -14.21 -18.91
CA PHE A 138 6.79 -13.22 -18.34
C PHE A 138 5.73 -12.84 -19.36
N GLU A 139 4.47 -12.93 -18.96
CA GLU A 139 3.32 -12.62 -19.81
C GLU A 139 2.32 -11.77 -19.02
N MET A 140 1.95 -10.61 -19.57
CA MET A 140 0.96 -9.72 -18.98
C MET A 140 -0.22 -9.61 -19.94
N GLY A 141 -1.34 -10.22 -19.56
CA GLY A 141 -2.63 -10.05 -20.22
C GLY A 141 -3.44 -8.90 -19.61
N ASN A 142 -4.68 -8.72 -20.10
CA ASN A 142 -5.55 -7.63 -19.64
C ASN A 142 -6.03 -7.78 -18.19
N ASN A 143 -6.15 -9.01 -17.72
CA ASN A 143 -6.73 -9.38 -16.42
C ASN A 143 -5.83 -10.31 -15.60
N ARG A 144 -4.69 -10.74 -16.13
CA ARG A 144 -3.85 -11.75 -15.49
C ARG A 144 -2.39 -11.57 -15.87
N VAL A 145 -1.51 -11.86 -14.92
CA VAL A 145 -0.06 -11.89 -15.12
C VAL A 145 0.45 -13.27 -14.79
N TRP A 146 1.28 -13.80 -15.68
CA TRP A 146 1.96 -15.07 -15.52
C TRP A 146 3.47 -14.83 -15.57
N GLY A 147 4.23 -15.59 -14.78
CA GLY A 147 5.67 -15.53 -14.86
C GLY A 147 6.37 -16.75 -14.29
N GLN A 148 7.59 -16.96 -14.78
CA GLN A 148 8.60 -17.84 -14.19
C GLN A 148 9.82 -16.98 -13.92
N THR A 149 10.25 -16.96 -12.67
CA THR A 149 11.34 -16.12 -12.19
C THR A 149 12.28 -16.91 -11.31
N SER A 150 13.57 -16.60 -11.40
CA SER A 150 14.60 -17.15 -10.53
C SER A 150 15.71 -16.14 -10.39
N TRP A 151 16.12 -15.89 -9.15
CA TRP A 151 17.22 -14.99 -8.85
C TRP A 151 17.96 -15.49 -7.60
N SER A 152 19.26 -15.31 -7.56
CA SER A 152 20.06 -15.66 -6.40
C SER A 152 21.24 -14.71 -6.23
N PHE A 153 21.49 -14.32 -5.00
CA PHE A 153 22.68 -13.61 -4.57
C PHE A 153 23.49 -14.51 -3.63
N LYS A 154 24.73 -14.80 -4.02
CA LYS A 154 25.68 -15.56 -3.19
C LYS A 154 26.55 -14.58 -2.42
N GLY A 155 26.29 -14.46 -1.13
CA GLY A 155 27.12 -13.71 -0.18
C GLY A 155 27.73 -14.63 0.88
N GLY A 156 28.08 -14.08 2.04
CA GLY A 156 28.37 -14.89 3.23
C GLY A 156 27.14 -15.70 3.70
N PRO A 157 27.29 -16.60 4.69
CA PRO A 157 26.20 -17.48 5.15
C PRO A 157 24.92 -16.74 5.56
N LEU A 158 25.05 -15.53 6.12
CA LEU A 158 23.92 -14.70 6.54
C LEU A 158 23.41 -13.72 5.47
N LEU A 159 24.15 -13.58 4.37
CA LEU A 159 23.85 -12.63 3.29
C LEU A 159 23.37 -13.32 2.01
N SER A 160 23.52 -14.65 1.93
CA SER A 160 23.04 -15.42 0.78
C SER A 160 21.51 -15.47 0.78
N MET A 161 20.94 -15.17 -0.38
CA MET A 161 19.50 -15.22 -0.60
C MET A 161 19.18 -15.59 -2.04
N GLY A 162 17.98 -16.09 -2.27
CA GLY A 162 17.48 -16.33 -3.62
C GLY A 162 16.04 -16.76 -3.60
N TYR A 163 15.40 -16.72 -4.74
CA TYR A 163 14.06 -17.25 -4.91
C TYR A 163 13.93 -17.85 -6.30
N HIS A 164 13.03 -18.81 -6.43
CA HIS A 164 12.59 -19.32 -7.72
C HIS A 164 11.09 -19.58 -7.62
N ALA A 165 10.32 -19.18 -8.61
CA ALA A 165 8.87 -19.39 -8.61
C ALA A 165 8.29 -19.38 -10.01
N THR A 166 7.24 -20.18 -10.21
CA THR A 166 6.25 -19.98 -11.28
C THR A 166 4.96 -19.45 -10.65
N PHE A 167 4.36 -18.42 -11.23
CA PHE A 167 3.15 -17.81 -10.69
C PHE A 167 2.15 -17.42 -11.79
N SER A 168 0.92 -17.21 -11.36
CA SER A 168 -0.20 -16.79 -12.19
C SER A 168 -1.20 -16.09 -11.28
N ALA A 169 -1.44 -14.79 -11.48
CA ALA A 169 -2.28 -13.99 -10.59
C ALA A 169 -3.19 -13.05 -11.40
N PRO A 170 -4.42 -12.76 -10.92
CA PRO A 170 -5.22 -11.66 -11.45
C PRO A 170 -4.44 -10.33 -11.41
N LEU A 171 -4.65 -9.50 -12.43
CA LEU A 171 -4.10 -8.15 -12.50
C LEU A 171 -5.08 -7.15 -11.87
N PHE A 172 -4.82 -6.76 -10.63
CA PHE A 172 -5.56 -5.69 -9.97
C PHE A 172 -5.04 -4.32 -10.40
N ARG A 173 -5.90 -3.32 -10.35
CA ARG A 173 -5.54 -1.94 -10.67
C ARG A 173 -5.77 -1.10 -9.43
N ASP A 174 -4.73 -0.40 -9.00
CA ASP A 174 -4.89 0.63 -8.00
C ASP A 174 -5.41 1.90 -8.68
N VAL A 175 -6.73 2.09 -8.64
CA VAL A 175 -7.41 3.19 -9.33
C VAL A 175 -7.71 4.32 -8.35
N VAL A 176 -7.34 5.54 -8.73
CA VAL A 176 -7.82 6.75 -8.05
C VAL A 176 -9.32 6.90 -8.32
N THR A 177 -10.11 6.67 -7.28
CA THR A 177 -11.57 6.79 -7.29
C THR A 177 -12.06 8.24 -7.20
N ALA A 178 -11.28 9.14 -6.58
CA ALA A 178 -11.57 10.57 -6.58
C ALA A 178 -10.28 11.40 -6.54
N ARG A 179 -10.30 12.55 -7.23
CA ARG A 179 -9.17 13.47 -7.30
C ARG A 179 -9.64 14.89 -7.01
N HIS A 180 -9.10 15.49 -5.97
CA HIS A 180 -9.34 16.90 -5.62
C HIS A 180 -8.05 17.69 -5.82
N LEU A 181 -8.09 18.77 -6.58
CA LEU A 181 -6.90 19.60 -6.89
C LEU A 181 -7.13 21.06 -6.53
N GLY A 182 -6.04 21.79 -6.27
CA GLY A 182 -6.06 23.24 -6.10
C GLY A 182 -7.00 23.71 -4.98
N LYS A 183 -8.01 24.52 -5.31
CA LYS A 183 -8.95 25.01 -4.28
C LYS A 183 -9.86 23.90 -3.75
N ALA A 184 -10.20 22.90 -4.57
CA ALA A 184 -11.08 21.80 -4.17
C ALA A 184 -10.44 20.87 -3.15
N SER A 185 -9.13 20.61 -3.24
CA SER A 185 -8.41 19.82 -2.23
C SER A 185 -8.40 20.48 -0.87
N ARG A 186 -8.25 21.81 -0.82
CA ARG A 186 -8.18 22.58 0.44
C ARG A 186 -9.44 22.48 1.29
N GLY A 187 -10.59 22.18 0.68
CA GLY A 187 -11.88 22.00 1.35
C GLY A 187 -12.28 20.54 1.53
N SER A 188 -11.40 19.58 1.22
CA SER A 188 -11.74 18.16 1.31
C SER A 188 -11.77 17.68 2.76
N PRO A 189 -12.56 16.64 3.08
CA PRO A 189 -12.61 16.08 4.44
C PRO A 189 -11.25 15.51 4.88
N GLN A 190 -10.43 14.99 3.95
CA GLN A 190 -9.08 14.50 4.23
C GLN A 190 -8.16 15.62 4.70
N VAL A 191 -8.19 16.79 4.04
CA VAL A 191 -7.41 17.95 4.47
C VAL A 191 -7.91 18.48 5.81
N ALA A 192 -9.23 18.50 6.04
CA ALA A 192 -9.76 18.89 7.34
C ALA A 192 -9.24 18.00 8.48
N ALA A 193 -9.22 16.68 8.29
CA ALA A 193 -8.70 15.73 9.26
C ALA A 193 -7.18 15.90 9.50
N MET A 194 -6.39 16.06 8.43
CA MET A 194 -4.95 16.34 8.54
C MET A 194 -4.69 17.62 9.34
N LEU A 195 -5.36 18.73 9.01
CA LEU A 195 -5.14 20.00 9.69
C LEU A 195 -5.57 19.95 11.16
N ALA A 196 -6.65 19.23 11.48
CA ALA A 196 -7.06 19.01 12.86
C ALA A 196 -6.01 18.20 13.65
N PHE A 197 -5.45 17.15 13.07
CA PHE A 197 -4.36 16.37 13.66
C PHE A 197 -3.12 17.25 13.92
N GLU A 198 -2.67 18.01 12.93
CA GLU A 198 -1.51 18.90 13.04
C GLU A 198 -1.70 20.00 14.09
N ARG A 199 -2.90 20.56 14.20
CA ARG A 199 -3.24 21.56 15.23
C ARG A 199 -3.13 20.95 16.63
N VAL A 200 -3.73 19.78 16.84
CA VAL A 200 -3.69 19.07 18.13
C VAL A 200 -2.25 18.74 18.54
N LEU A 201 -1.43 18.30 17.59
CA LEU A 201 0.00 18.05 17.81
C LEU A 201 0.74 19.30 18.28
N ARG A 202 0.57 20.44 17.59
CA ARG A 202 1.26 21.70 17.92
C ARG A 202 0.81 22.30 19.25
N GLU A 203 -0.46 22.13 19.60
CA GLU A 203 -1.03 22.56 20.88
C GLU A 203 -0.65 21.64 22.04
N GLY A 204 0.02 20.51 21.78
CA GLY A 204 0.39 19.52 22.79
C GLY A 204 -0.81 18.77 23.39
N LYS A 205 -1.96 18.77 22.73
CA LYS A 205 -3.20 18.14 23.19
C LYS A 205 -3.22 16.64 22.84
N LEU A 206 -2.22 15.91 23.31
CA LEU A 206 -1.93 14.55 22.86
C LEU A 206 -3.10 13.57 23.06
N GLU A 207 -3.93 13.79 24.09
CA GLU A 207 -5.13 12.99 24.34
C GLU A 207 -6.19 13.13 23.25
N GLU A 208 -6.25 14.27 22.55
CA GLU A 208 -7.20 14.48 21.45
C GLU A 208 -6.76 13.87 20.11
N MET A 209 -5.49 13.43 20.00
CA MET A 209 -4.95 12.90 18.75
C MET A 209 -5.71 11.65 18.28
N GLU A 210 -6.26 10.87 19.21
CA GLU A 210 -6.98 9.64 18.90
C GLU A 210 -8.22 9.83 18.02
N ARG A 211 -8.70 11.07 17.90
CA ARG A 211 -9.82 11.41 17.03
C ARG A 211 -9.41 11.58 15.57
N TYR A 212 -8.14 11.88 15.31
CA TYR A 212 -7.66 12.30 14.00
C TYR A 212 -6.56 11.39 13.42
N ALA A 213 -6.09 10.41 14.18
CA ALA A 213 -5.06 9.47 13.75
C ALA A 213 -5.51 8.01 13.92
N THR A 214 -4.94 7.11 13.13
CA THR A 214 -5.08 5.67 13.33
C THR A 214 -4.39 5.26 14.62
N LYS A 215 -4.78 4.12 15.20
CA LYS A 215 -4.14 3.59 16.42
C LYS A 215 -2.63 3.42 16.22
N GLU A 216 -2.24 2.92 15.07
CA GLU A 216 -0.86 2.71 14.66
C GLU A 216 -0.08 4.02 14.64
N ARG A 217 -0.64 5.06 14.02
CA ARG A 217 -0.02 6.38 13.98
C ARG A 217 0.19 6.96 15.38
N LEU A 218 -0.79 6.79 16.27
CA LEU A 218 -0.67 7.23 17.66
C LEU A 218 0.45 6.52 18.40
N GLU A 219 0.56 5.20 18.23
CA GLU A 219 1.63 4.44 18.88
C GLU A 219 3.01 4.81 18.33
N ALA A 220 3.13 5.10 17.03
CA ALA A 220 4.37 5.62 16.45
C ALA A 220 4.75 6.99 17.04
N VAL A 221 3.79 7.91 17.16
CA VAL A 221 4.00 9.23 17.78
C VAL A 221 4.40 9.09 19.26
N LYS A 222 3.70 8.24 20.03
CA LYS A 222 4.03 8.00 21.45
C LYS A 222 5.41 7.37 21.62
N ALA A 223 5.77 6.41 20.77
CA ALA A 223 7.08 5.78 20.80
C ALA A 223 8.19 6.79 20.52
N TYR A 224 8.00 7.65 19.52
CA TYR A 224 8.96 8.72 19.20
C TYR A 224 9.07 9.73 20.35
N MET A 225 7.94 10.20 20.88
CA MET A 225 7.91 11.09 22.04
C MET A 225 8.60 10.49 23.26
N LYS A 226 8.40 9.19 23.52
CA LYS A 226 9.09 8.48 24.61
C LYS A 226 10.60 8.40 24.38
N GLN A 227 11.04 8.28 23.13
CA GLN A 227 12.45 8.21 22.75
C GLN A 227 13.16 9.55 22.92
N VAL A 228 12.54 10.64 22.48
CA VAL A 228 13.17 11.99 22.45
C VAL A 228 12.84 12.85 23.67
N GLY A 229 11.80 12.49 24.43
CA GLY A 229 11.26 13.30 25.52
C GLY A 229 10.15 14.23 25.05
N ALA A 230 9.18 14.51 25.94
CA ALA A 230 7.96 15.24 25.57
C ALA A 230 8.23 16.70 25.17
N GLU A 231 9.14 17.39 25.84
CA GLU A 231 9.48 18.78 25.55
C GLU A 231 10.17 18.91 24.19
N ALA A 232 11.24 18.13 23.97
CA ALA A 232 11.95 18.09 22.69
C ALA A 232 11.04 17.70 21.52
N PHE A 233 10.13 16.73 21.75
CA PHE A 233 9.12 16.36 20.77
C PHE A 233 8.23 17.55 20.39
N LEU A 234 7.68 18.28 21.38
CA LEU A 234 6.79 19.41 21.11
C LEU A 234 7.51 20.57 20.42
N ASP A 235 8.77 20.82 20.78
CA ASP A 235 9.57 21.85 20.13
C ASP A 235 9.84 21.50 18.66
N GLU A 236 10.24 20.26 18.38
CA GLU A 236 10.39 19.77 17.01
C GLU A 236 9.08 19.88 16.21
N ILE A 237 7.95 19.53 16.81
CA ILE A 237 6.64 19.66 16.16
C ILE A 237 6.32 21.12 15.82
N ARG A 238 6.61 22.07 16.72
CA ARG A 238 6.35 23.50 16.49
C ARG A 238 7.25 24.07 15.39
N GLU A 239 8.47 23.56 15.26
CA GLU A 239 9.40 23.95 14.21
C GLU A 239 9.02 23.37 12.84
N ASN A 240 8.60 22.10 12.79
CA ASN A 240 8.38 21.39 11.53
C ASN A 240 6.93 21.48 11.01
N ILE A 241 5.95 21.66 11.88
CA ILE A 241 4.54 21.79 11.47
C ILE A 241 4.17 23.29 11.41
N PRO A 242 3.93 23.85 10.22
CA PRO A 242 3.63 25.26 10.08
C PRO A 242 2.21 25.62 10.59
N PRO A 243 1.89 26.92 10.75
CA PRO A 243 0.53 27.45 10.83
C PRO A 243 -0.44 26.81 9.84
N GLU A 244 -1.69 26.60 10.28
CA GLU A 244 -2.74 25.96 9.47
C GLU A 244 -2.93 26.68 8.14
N GLU A 245 -2.91 28.02 8.14
CA GLU A 245 -3.07 28.84 6.95
C GLU A 245 -1.93 28.63 5.96
N ILE A 246 -0.71 28.43 6.47
CA ILE A 246 0.47 28.13 5.64
C ILE A 246 0.33 26.72 5.07
N ARG A 247 0.02 25.71 5.91
CA ARG A 247 -0.18 24.33 5.46
C ARG A 247 -1.28 24.22 4.41
N ARG A 248 -2.43 24.85 4.65
CA ARG A 248 -3.59 24.86 3.75
C ARG A 248 -3.26 25.47 2.39
N ARG A 249 -2.44 26.53 2.33
CA ARG A 249 -1.95 27.11 1.06
C ARG A 249 -1.01 26.16 0.33
N GLY A 250 -0.21 25.38 1.08
CA GLY A 250 0.72 24.39 0.57
C GLY A 250 0.09 23.12 0.00
N ILE A 251 -1.21 22.85 0.25
CA ILE A 251 -1.91 21.70 -0.33
C ILE A 251 -1.93 21.79 -1.86
N ILE A 252 -1.43 20.73 -2.49
CA ILE A 252 -1.40 20.55 -3.95
C ILE A 252 -2.65 19.78 -4.39
N GLY A 253 -2.94 18.66 -3.73
CA GLY A 253 -4.02 17.77 -4.14
C GLY A 253 -4.31 16.66 -3.14
N VAL A 254 -5.46 16.02 -3.33
CA VAL A 254 -5.90 14.83 -2.59
C VAL A 254 -6.31 13.77 -3.61
N TYR A 255 -5.81 12.56 -3.43
CA TYR A 255 -6.08 11.41 -4.29
C TYR A 255 -6.67 10.30 -3.43
N VAL A 256 -7.87 9.83 -3.76
CA VAL A 256 -8.64 8.85 -2.97
C VAL A 256 -8.69 7.53 -3.71
N ARG A 257 -8.38 6.43 -3.01
CA ARG A 257 -8.36 5.05 -3.51
C ARG A 257 -9.24 4.20 -2.59
N GLY A 258 -10.55 4.26 -2.80
CA GLY A 258 -11.52 3.60 -1.92
C GLY A 258 -11.46 4.17 -0.50
N LYS A 259 -10.95 3.39 0.46
CA LYS A 259 -10.84 3.75 1.88
C LYS A 259 -9.50 4.40 2.25
N THR A 260 -8.59 4.61 1.31
CA THR A 260 -7.33 5.31 1.58
C THR A 260 -7.26 6.59 0.76
N ALA A 261 -6.45 7.54 1.22
CA ALA A 261 -6.15 8.73 0.46
C ALA A 261 -4.72 9.22 0.69
N SER A 262 -4.19 9.95 -0.29
CA SER A 262 -2.92 10.66 -0.19
C SER A 262 -3.18 12.16 -0.27
N VAL A 263 -2.78 12.88 0.77
CA VAL A 263 -2.76 14.35 0.78
C VAL A 263 -1.36 14.81 0.38
N ILE A 264 -1.27 15.50 -0.76
CA ILE A 264 -0.01 16.02 -1.30
C ILE A 264 0.10 17.50 -0.96
N TYR A 265 1.20 17.89 -0.31
CA TYR A 265 1.45 19.28 0.08
C TYR A 265 2.91 19.68 -0.13
N ARG A 266 3.17 20.99 -0.16
CA ARG A 266 4.54 21.54 -0.23
C ARG A 266 5.10 21.80 1.15
N GLU A 267 6.36 21.45 1.31
CA GLU A 267 7.20 21.81 2.45
C GLU A 267 8.50 22.39 1.91
N GLY A 268 8.62 23.72 1.97
CA GLY A 268 9.66 24.44 1.23
C GLY A 268 9.56 24.20 -0.28
N LYS A 269 10.62 23.64 -0.87
CA LYS A 269 10.68 23.28 -2.30
C LYS A 269 10.20 21.85 -2.58
N ASP A 270 10.04 21.04 -1.54
CA ASP A 270 9.76 19.62 -1.68
C ASP A 270 8.26 19.33 -1.64
N LYS A 271 7.88 18.23 -2.29
CA LYS A 271 6.54 17.65 -2.15
C LYS A 271 6.59 16.61 -1.05
N ARG A 272 5.60 16.67 -0.17
CA ARG A 272 5.36 15.68 0.86
C ARG A 272 4.01 15.02 0.62
N VAL A 273 3.88 13.83 1.16
CA VAL A 273 2.68 13.02 1.11
C VAL A 273 2.33 12.60 2.52
N LEU A 274 1.07 12.77 2.87
CA LEU A 274 0.51 12.23 4.09
C LEU A 274 -0.55 11.19 3.73
N SER A 275 -0.42 10.00 4.32
CA SER A 275 -1.38 8.92 4.18
C SER A 275 -2.60 9.18 5.06
N MET A 276 -3.76 8.81 4.54
CA MET A 276 -5.04 8.88 5.24
C MET A 276 -5.81 7.58 5.05
N VAL A 277 -6.58 7.19 6.06
CA VAL A 277 -7.48 6.04 6.04
C VAL A 277 -8.88 6.49 6.47
N ASP A 278 -9.90 5.98 5.79
CA ASP A 278 -11.30 6.10 6.17
C ASP A 278 -11.69 4.94 7.09
N GLU A 279 -11.84 5.25 8.38
CA GLU A 279 -12.36 4.33 9.38
C GLU A 279 -13.84 4.65 9.64
N ASN A 280 -14.72 3.88 8.99
CA ASN A 280 -16.17 3.97 9.17
C ASN A 280 -16.76 5.36 8.86
N GLY A 281 -16.33 6.00 7.78
CA GLY A 281 -16.79 7.32 7.34
C GLY A 281 -16.01 8.49 7.95
N THR A 282 -14.96 8.21 8.73
CA THR A 282 -14.10 9.21 9.36
C THR A 282 -12.67 9.07 8.85
N TRP A 283 -12.17 10.12 8.20
CA TRP A 283 -10.78 10.20 7.75
C TRP A 283 -9.82 10.43 8.91
N ARG A 284 -8.75 9.64 8.96
CA ARG A 284 -7.69 9.70 9.95
C ARG A 284 -6.32 9.68 9.28
N VAL A 285 -5.35 10.30 9.92
CA VAL A 285 -3.94 10.27 9.53
C VAL A 285 -3.35 8.91 9.87
N ASP A 286 -2.65 8.30 8.90
CA ASP A 286 -1.96 7.00 9.03
C ASP A 286 -0.43 7.15 9.01
#